data_AF-K2MIF0-F1
#
_entry.id   AF-K2MIF0-F1
#
_cell.length_a   1.000
_cell.length_b   1.000
_cell.length_c   1.000
_cell.angle_alpha   90.00
_cell.angle_beta   90.00
_cell.angle_gamma   90.00
#
_symmetry.space_group_name_H-M   'P 1'
#
loop_
_entity.id
_entity.type
_entity.pdbx_description
1 polymer ?
#
loop_
_entity_poly.entity_id
_entity_poly.type
_entity_poly.pdbx_seq_one_letter_code
_entity_poly.pdbx_strand_id
1 'polypeptide(L)'
;KLVRGRERRMVAGKHVKAKAQAHFDCNSLEGMELEDEDGASARDIPHWKERHARDELMAPTVGAGYYTALTMAVFADMGYYRVNWSMAEPMSWGNRSGCDFLQTKCNKTEKLDTKYPHMFCDDSDNVTLRCTSDRRHVGTCTASIVEEKGSLADKDVCPVVSSYFYEASSGIKYNTCSDGTVTLPGSLTDGNSWCLDAELVATEDNRKPKSVKGVCAQVLCE
;
A
#
# COMPACT_ATOMS: atom_id res chain seq x y z
N LYS A 1 -2.14 16.65 16.60
CA LYS A 1 -3.20 15.72 16.14
C LYS A 1 -3.23 14.45 16.99
N LEU A 2 -4.02 14.27 18.07
CA LEU A 2 -4.10 12.94 18.70
C LEU A 2 -4.88 11.99 17.77
N VAL A 3 -4.20 11.00 17.20
CA VAL A 3 -4.81 9.99 16.30
C VAL A 3 -4.22 8.63 16.63
N ARG A 4 -5.06 7.59 16.68
CA ARG A 4 -4.67 6.21 17.02
C ARG A 4 -3.81 6.13 18.30
N GLY A 5 -4.07 7.02 19.28
CA GLY A 5 -3.37 7.06 20.57
C GLY A 5 -2.06 7.87 20.60
N ARG A 6 -1.69 8.60 19.53
CA ARG A 6 -0.43 9.36 19.48
C ARG A 6 -0.59 10.74 18.83
N GLU A 7 0.26 11.67 19.21
CA GLU A 7 0.38 12.95 18.53
C GLU A 7 1.02 12.78 17.15
N ARG A 8 0.25 13.08 16.10
CA ARG A 8 0.68 13.09 14.71
C ARG A 8 0.84 14.52 14.21
N ARG A 9 1.88 14.73 13.40
CA ARG A 9 2.05 15.93 12.56
C ARG A 9 1.20 15.77 11.30
N MET A 10 0.55 16.84 10.88
CA MET A 10 -0.33 16.82 9.73
C MET A 10 -0.09 18.04 8.84
N VAL A 11 -0.28 17.87 7.54
CA VAL A 11 -0.42 18.98 6.61
C VAL A 11 -1.90 19.35 6.55
N ALA A 12 -2.23 20.56 7.00
CA ALA A 12 -3.61 21.03 7.15
C ALA A 12 -3.96 22.17 6.17
N GLY A 13 -3.29 22.23 5.02
CA GLY A 13 -3.60 23.18 3.96
C GLY A 13 -4.98 22.96 3.37
N LYS A 14 -5.56 24.00 2.75
CA LYS A 14 -6.94 23.97 2.23
C LYS A 14 -7.11 22.88 1.18
N HIS A 15 -6.19 22.79 0.22
CA HIS A 15 -6.28 21.79 -0.84
C HIS A 15 -5.97 20.40 -0.29
N VAL A 16 -4.96 20.27 0.57
CA VAL A 16 -4.60 18.97 1.18
C VAL A 16 -5.77 18.39 1.95
N LYS A 17 -6.42 19.19 2.80
CA LYS A 17 -7.63 18.78 3.52
C LYS A 17 -8.72 18.32 2.55
N ALA A 18 -9.05 19.13 1.54
CA ALA A 18 -10.11 18.79 0.59
C ALA A 18 -9.81 17.51 -0.22
N LYS A 19 -8.56 17.32 -0.66
CA LYS A 19 -8.16 16.14 -1.43
C LYS A 19 -8.03 14.89 -0.58
N ALA A 20 -7.57 15.00 0.67
CA ALA A 20 -7.58 13.89 1.60
C ALA A 20 -9.01 13.46 1.95
N GLN A 21 -9.91 14.41 2.25
CA GLN A 21 -11.33 14.12 2.49
C GLN A 21 -11.97 13.37 1.32
N ALA A 22 -11.71 13.82 0.08
CA ALA A 22 -12.21 13.18 -1.12
C ALA A 22 -11.59 11.79 -1.36
N HIS A 23 -10.27 11.64 -1.14
CA HIS A 23 -9.57 10.36 -1.33
C HIS A 23 -10.07 9.31 -0.36
N PHE A 24 -10.12 9.61 0.95
CA PHE A 24 -10.51 8.63 1.96
C PHE A 24 -12.02 8.53 2.19
N ASP A 25 -12.84 9.37 1.55
CA ASP A 25 -14.26 9.53 1.87
C ASP A 25 -14.51 9.80 3.37
N CYS A 26 -13.78 10.78 3.91
CA CYS A 26 -13.84 11.14 5.33
C CYS A 26 -13.88 12.66 5.54
N ASN A 27 -15.09 13.22 5.57
CA ASN A 27 -15.32 14.67 5.69
C ASN A 27 -14.84 15.29 7.02
N SER A 28 -14.60 14.49 8.05
CA SER A 28 -14.09 14.96 9.35
C SER A 28 -12.57 15.12 9.38
N LEU A 29 -11.87 14.77 8.30
CA LEU A 29 -10.42 14.99 8.22
C LEU A 29 -10.08 16.47 8.30
N GLU A 30 -9.06 16.78 9.09
CA GLU A 30 -8.52 18.14 9.23
C GLU A 30 -7.25 18.36 8.40
N GLY A 31 -6.66 17.28 7.88
CA GLY A 31 -5.42 17.29 7.13
C GLY A 31 -4.94 15.86 6.86
N MET A 32 -3.72 15.75 6.33
CA MET A 32 -3.07 14.49 5.99
C MET A 32 -1.88 14.23 6.91
N GLU A 33 -1.76 13.01 7.46
CA GLU A 33 -0.66 12.65 8.36
C GLU A 33 0.69 12.56 7.63
N LEU A 34 1.75 13.05 8.28
CA LEU A 34 3.13 12.90 7.83
C LEU A 34 3.81 11.71 8.50
N GLU A 35 4.78 11.13 7.81
CA GLU A 35 5.60 10.05 8.35
C GLU A 35 6.39 10.51 9.59
N ASP A 36 6.53 9.59 10.53
CA ASP A 36 7.12 9.84 11.85
C ASP A 36 7.81 8.63 12.50
N GLU A 37 8.03 7.53 11.76
CA GLU A 37 8.64 6.29 12.30
C GLU A 37 10.16 6.12 12.02
N ASP A 38 10.79 6.84 11.08
CA ASP A 38 12.22 6.60 10.71
C ASP A 38 13.25 7.50 11.42
N GLY A 39 12.99 7.88 12.68
CA GLY A 39 13.94 8.66 13.48
C GLY A 39 14.10 10.12 13.00
N ALA A 40 15.25 10.74 13.31
CA ALA A 40 15.48 12.17 13.04
C ALA A 40 15.43 12.51 11.53
N SER A 41 15.90 11.61 10.66
CA SER A 41 15.94 11.81 9.21
C SER A 41 14.56 11.87 8.54
N ALA A 42 13.57 11.11 9.03
CA ALA A 42 12.17 11.26 8.58
C ALA A 42 11.55 12.62 8.94
N ARG A 43 12.17 13.39 9.85
CA ARG A 43 11.73 14.75 10.17
C ARG A 43 12.28 15.78 9.18
N ASP A 44 13.40 15.49 8.54
CA ASP A 44 14.10 16.41 7.63
C ASP A 44 13.53 16.35 6.21
N ILE A 45 13.01 15.19 5.79
CA ILE A 45 12.34 15.01 4.49
C ILE A 45 10.91 14.51 4.75
N PRO A 46 9.90 15.40 4.70
CA PRO A 46 8.53 15.03 5.02
C PRO A 46 7.93 14.16 3.90
N HIS A 47 7.57 12.92 4.25
CA HIS A 47 6.79 12.00 3.42
C HIS A 47 5.36 11.88 3.95
N TRP A 48 4.43 11.41 3.12
CA TRP A 48 3.13 10.98 3.60
C TRP A 48 3.26 9.77 4.52
N LYS A 49 2.34 9.63 5.46
CA LYS A 49 2.27 8.43 6.29
C LYS A 49 2.12 7.19 5.40
N GLU A 50 3.06 6.24 5.45
CA GLU A 50 3.04 5.05 4.57
C GLU A 50 1.71 4.30 4.69
N ARG A 51 1.23 4.16 5.93
CA ARG A 51 -0.07 3.54 6.21
C ARG A 51 -1.20 4.15 5.39
N HIS A 52 -1.22 5.47 5.20
CA HIS A 52 -2.32 6.16 4.52
C HIS A 52 -2.14 6.25 3.01
N ALA A 53 -0.90 6.25 2.53
CA ALA A 53 -0.57 6.57 1.14
C ALA A 53 0.58 5.70 0.61
N ARG A 54 0.48 4.38 0.78
CA ARG A 54 1.55 3.41 0.48
C ARG A 54 2.06 3.48 -0.96
N ASP A 55 1.15 3.64 -1.90
CA ASP A 55 1.45 3.61 -3.35
C ASP A 55 1.69 5.01 -3.93
N GLU A 56 1.77 6.04 -3.09
CA GLU A 56 1.88 7.46 -3.48
C GLU A 56 3.31 7.87 -3.79
N LEU A 57 3.50 8.86 -4.66
CA LEU A 57 4.80 9.43 -5.04
C LEU A 57 5.68 9.85 -3.84
N MET A 58 5.06 10.43 -2.81
CA MET A 58 5.70 10.93 -1.59
C MET A 58 5.53 9.97 -0.41
N ALA A 59 5.29 8.68 -0.66
CA ALA A 59 5.44 7.63 0.35
C ALA A 59 6.92 7.52 0.78
N PRO A 60 7.22 7.11 2.04
CA PRO A 60 8.60 7.01 2.53
C PRO A 60 9.35 5.83 1.93
N THR A 61 8.62 4.79 1.53
CA THR A 61 9.15 3.59 0.89
C THR A 61 8.85 3.64 -0.60
N VAL A 62 9.85 3.36 -1.44
CA VAL A 62 9.70 3.31 -2.89
C VAL A 62 8.72 2.19 -3.27
N GLY A 63 7.58 2.57 -3.86
CA GLY A 63 6.53 1.67 -4.31
C GLY A 63 6.05 2.03 -5.72
N ALA A 64 4.75 2.09 -5.93
CA ALA A 64 4.17 2.44 -7.23
C ALA A 64 4.55 3.85 -7.69
N GLY A 65 4.55 4.80 -6.73
CA GLY A 65 4.93 6.19 -6.94
C GLY A 65 3.87 7.02 -7.66
N TYR A 66 2.57 6.74 -7.45
CA TYR A 66 1.50 7.46 -8.13
C TYR A 66 1.51 8.94 -7.75
N TYR A 67 1.54 9.81 -8.76
CA TYR A 67 1.47 11.26 -8.60
C TYR A 67 0.01 11.68 -8.40
N THR A 68 -0.47 11.51 -7.17
CA THR A 68 -1.88 11.71 -6.85
C THR A 68 -2.24 13.15 -6.56
N ALA A 69 -3.55 13.39 -6.44
CA ALA A 69 -4.10 14.66 -5.97
C ALA A 69 -3.63 15.03 -4.55
N LEU A 70 -3.13 14.08 -3.73
CA LEU A 70 -2.62 14.34 -2.39
C LEU A 70 -1.31 15.14 -2.45
N THR A 71 -0.30 14.66 -3.18
CA THR A 71 0.97 15.39 -3.38
C THR A 71 0.78 16.67 -4.17
N MET A 72 -0.05 16.63 -5.21
CA MET A 72 -0.40 17.84 -5.97
C MET A 72 -1.01 18.92 -5.05
N ALA A 73 -1.82 18.52 -4.05
CA ALA A 73 -2.42 19.48 -3.13
C ALA A 73 -1.42 20.19 -2.23
N VAL A 74 -0.33 19.53 -1.83
CA VAL A 74 0.77 20.19 -1.12
C VAL A 74 1.36 21.30 -1.98
N PHE A 75 1.64 21.01 -3.25
CA PHE A 75 2.21 22.00 -4.17
C PHE A 75 1.27 23.18 -4.41
N ALA A 76 -0.04 22.94 -4.48
CA ALA A 76 -1.04 24.01 -4.56
C ALA A 76 -1.05 24.87 -3.27
N ASP A 77 -1.02 24.25 -2.09
CA ASP A 77 -1.05 24.96 -0.80
C ASP A 77 0.25 25.71 -0.50
N MET A 78 1.39 25.31 -1.06
CA MET A 78 2.66 26.04 -0.98
C MET A 78 2.67 27.35 -1.78
N GLY A 79 1.79 27.49 -2.77
CA GLY A 79 1.66 28.70 -3.59
C GLY A 79 2.73 28.89 -4.68
N TYR A 80 3.76 28.03 -4.74
CA TYR A 80 4.79 28.08 -5.79
C TYR A 80 4.32 27.49 -7.13
N TYR A 81 3.29 26.64 -7.11
CA TYR A 81 2.88 25.85 -8.26
C TYR A 81 1.40 26.09 -8.61
N ARG A 82 1.10 25.96 -9.91
CA ARG A 82 -0.28 25.80 -10.39
C ARG A 82 -0.49 24.34 -10.78
N VAL A 83 -1.56 23.77 -10.28
CA VAL A 83 -1.84 22.34 -10.39
C VAL A 83 -2.93 22.08 -11.42
N ASN A 84 -2.67 21.18 -12.35
CA ASN A 84 -3.69 20.65 -13.24
C ASN A 84 -4.28 19.36 -12.65
N TRP A 85 -5.37 19.49 -11.88
CA TRP A 85 -6.01 18.37 -11.17
C TRP A 85 -6.50 17.24 -12.07
N SER A 86 -6.74 17.49 -13.35
CA SER A 86 -7.18 16.45 -14.29
C SER A 86 -6.11 15.40 -14.59
N MET A 87 -4.84 15.72 -14.32
CA MET A 87 -3.69 14.84 -14.52
C MET A 87 -3.33 14.02 -13.27
N ALA A 88 -4.11 14.16 -12.18
CA ALA A 88 -3.84 13.42 -10.95
C ALA A 88 -4.03 11.92 -11.20
N GLU A 89 -3.00 11.12 -10.90
CA GLU A 89 -3.09 9.67 -11.01
C GLU A 89 -4.01 9.12 -9.90
N PRO A 90 -4.87 8.14 -10.22
CA PRO A 90 -5.67 7.46 -9.22
C PRO A 90 -4.79 6.51 -8.40
N MET A 91 -4.99 6.49 -7.09
CA MET A 91 -4.39 5.50 -6.19
C MET A 91 -5.49 4.69 -5.53
N SER A 92 -5.44 3.37 -5.67
CA SER A 92 -6.43 2.47 -5.05
C SER A 92 -6.29 2.41 -3.53
N TRP A 93 -5.06 2.46 -3.03
CA TRP A 93 -4.78 2.44 -1.59
C TRP A 93 -5.47 3.59 -0.85
N GLY A 94 -6.31 3.25 0.14
CA GLY A 94 -7.04 4.23 0.93
C GLY A 94 -8.21 4.91 0.23
N ASN A 95 -8.44 4.66 -1.07
CA ASN A 95 -9.53 5.30 -1.80
C ASN A 95 -10.90 4.85 -1.25
N ARG A 96 -11.70 5.80 -0.76
CA ARG A 96 -12.99 5.60 -0.08
C ARG A 96 -12.93 4.59 1.08
N SER A 97 -11.83 4.57 1.83
CA SER A 97 -11.67 3.69 2.99
C SER A 97 -12.51 4.10 4.21
N GLY A 98 -13.09 5.30 4.19
CA GLY A 98 -13.82 5.89 5.31
C GLY A 98 -12.91 6.35 6.45
N CYS A 99 -13.53 7.05 7.42
CA CYS A 99 -12.83 7.59 8.59
C CYS A 99 -12.29 6.51 9.53
N ASP A 100 -12.96 5.37 9.61
CA ASP A 100 -12.58 4.25 10.47
C ASP A 100 -11.15 3.79 10.20
N PHE A 101 -10.79 3.71 8.91
CA PHE A 101 -9.43 3.36 8.49
C PHE A 101 -8.39 4.29 9.11
N LEU A 102 -8.69 5.59 9.18
CA LEU A 102 -7.74 6.61 9.64
C LEU A 102 -7.71 6.70 11.16
N GLN A 103 -8.81 6.37 11.85
CA GLN A 103 -8.96 6.59 13.28
C GLN A 103 -8.71 5.32 14.12
N THR A 104 -8.92 4.14 13.55
CA THR A 104 -8.79 2.85 14.24
C THR A 104 -7.49 2.16 13.86
N LYS A 105 -6.82 1.56 14.85
CA LYS A 105 -5.65 0.71 14.60
C LYS A 105 -6.05 -0.54 13.79
N CYS A 106 -5.18 -1.00 12.90
CA CYS A 106 -5.31 -2.22 12.11
C CYS A 106 -5.54 -3.44 13.02
N ASN A 107 -4.74 -3.60 14.08
CA ASN A 107 -4.87 -4.72 15.03
C ASN A 107 -6.15 -4.66 15.90
N LYS A 108 -6.89 -3.56 15.89
CA LYS A 108 -8.20 -3.40 16.54
C LYS A 108 -9.37 -3.50 15.56
N THR A 109 -9.08 -3.62 14.27
CA THR A 109 -10.11 -3.74 13.24
C THR A 109 -10.40 -5.22 13.00
N GLU A 110 -11.61 -5.67 13.33
CA GLU A 110 -12.03 -7.04 13.02
C GLU A 110 -12.05 -7.29 11.51
N LYS A 111 -11.50 -8.43 11.08
CA LYS A 111 -11.44 -8.86 9.67
C LYS A 111 -10.92 -7.74 8.74
N LEU A 112 -9.77 -7.18 9.09
CA LEU A 112 -9.14 -6.06 8.37
C LEU A 112 -8.98 -6.34 6.87
N ASP A 113 -8.57 -7.56 6.53
CA ASP A 113 -8.44 -8.10 5.16
C ASP A 113 -9.77 -8.15 4.41
N THR A 114 -10.88 -8.41 5.10
CA THR A 114 -12.22 -8.38 4.49
C THR A 114 -12.76 -6.95 4.38
N LYS A 115 -12.46 -6.08 5.35
CA LYS A 115 -12.90 -4.67 5.37
C LYS A 115 -12.16 -3.84 4.31
N TYR A 116 -10.87 -4.11 4.08
CA TYR A 116 -10.04 -3.42 3.10
C TYR A 116 -9.22 -4.40 2.23
N PRO A 117 -9.88 -5.20 1.37
CA PRO A 117 -9.27 -6.35 0.67
C PRO A 117 -8.21 -5.98 -0.37
N HIS A 118 -8.18 -4.73 -0.82
CA HIS A 118 -7.17 -4.23 -1.75
C HIS A 118 -5.96 -3.58 -1.07
N MET A 119 -5.97 -3.52 0.28
CA MET A 119 -4.92 -2.88 1.08
C MET A 119 -4.25 -3.89 2.01
N PHE A 120 -5.05 -4.70 2.71
CA PHE A 120 -4.56 -5.61 3.73
C PHE A 120 -4.86 -7.06 3.38
N CYS A 121 -4.13 -7.96 4.01
CA CYS A 121 -4.28 -9.40 3.82
C CYS A 121 -4.37 -10.12 5.17
N ASP A 122 -4.80 -11.38 5.11
CA ASP A 122 -4.89 -12.27 6.27
C ASP A 122 -3.49 -12.86 6.54
N ASP A 123 -2.87 -12.46 7.66
CA ASP A 123 -1.54 -12.89 8.06
C ASP A 123 -1.47 -14.35 8.52
N SER A 124 -2.64 -14.99 8.74
CA SER A 124 -2.72 -16.43 8.94
C SER A 124 -2.58 -17.22 7.62
N ASP A 125 -2.81 -16.57 6.47
CA ASP A 125 -2.62 -17.13 5.13
C ASP A 125 -1.36 -16.56 4.44
N ASN A 126 -0.21 -17.07 4.88
CA ASN A 126 1.11 -16.63 4.42
C ASN A 126 1.65 -17.41 3.20
N VAL A 127 0.87 -18.34 2.64
CA VAL A 127 1.30 -19.21 1.51
C VAL A 127 0.56 -18.94 0.20
N THR A 128 -0.61 -18.29 0.26
CA THR A 128 -1.38 -17.99 -0.95
C THR A 128 -0.75 -16.86 -1.74
N LEU A 129 -0.52 -17.09 -3.04
CA LEU A 129 -0.04 -16.05 -3.94
C LEU A 129 -1.13 -15.01 -4.18
N ARG A 130 -0.82 -13.73 -4.00
CA ARG A 130 -1.75 -12.59 -4.14
C ARG A 130 -1.05 -11.44 -4.85
N CYS A 131 -1.81 -10.50 -5.39
CA CYS A 131 -1.24 -9.27 -5.93
C CYS A 131 -0.90 -8.28 -4.81
N THR A 132 0.19 -7.53 -4.98
CA THR A 132 0.42 -6.30 -4.21
C THR A 132 -0.61 -5.24 -4.56
N SER A 133 -0.82 -4.26 -3.68
CA SER A 133 -1.83 -3.19 -3.87
C SER A 133 -1.63 -2.39 -5.16
N ASP A 134 -0.37 -2.22 -5.57
CA ASP A 134 0.03 -1.56 -6.81
C ASP A 134 -0.10 -2.43 -8.07
N ARG A 135 -0.44 -3.72 -7.92
CA ARG A 135 -0.55 -4.73 -8.99
C ARG A 135 0.74 -4.96 -9.77
N ARG A 136 1.91 -4.56 -9.27
CA ARG A 136 3.20 -4.76 -9.97
C ARG A 136 3.88 -6.08 -9.63
N HIS A 137 3.48 -6.69 -8.52
CA HIS A 137 4.11 -7.91 -8.01
C HIS A 137 3.07 -8.95 -7.64
N VAL A 138 3.43 -10.22 -7.83
CA VAL A 138 2.83 -11.32 -7.08
C VAL A 138 3.59 -11.44 -5.76
N GLY A 139 2.92 -11.83 -4.69
CA GLY A 139 3.45 -11.84 -3.32
C GLY A 139 2.67 -12.76 -2.38
N THR A 140 3.06 -12.80 -1.10
CA THR A 140 2.32 -13.47 -0.01
C THR A 140 2.08 -12.53 1.16
N CYS A 141 1.13 -12.84 2.04
CA CYS A 141 0.86 -12.05 3.24
C CYS A 141 1.94 -12.26 4.31
N THR A 142 3.11 -11.67 4.09
CA THR A 142 4.31 -11.85 4.93
C THR A 142 5.00 -10.53 5.31
N ALA A 143 4.49 -9.40 4.81
CA ALA A 143 4.95 -8.07 5.17
C ALA A 143 3.92 -7.37 6.06
N SER A 144 4.34 -6.31 6.74
CA SER A 144 3.44 -5.49 7.55
C SER A 144 3.92 -4.05 7.58
N ILE A 145 2.96 -3.11 7.55
CA ILE A 145 3.19 -1.73 7.95
C ILE A 145 3.09 -1.69 9.47
N VAL A 146 4.11 -1.19 10.14
CA VAL A 146 4.15 -1.11 11.60
C VAL A 146 4.26 0.35 12.00
N GLU A 147 3.24 0.89 12.65
CA GLU A 147 3.39 2.14 13.40
C GLU A 147 3.83 1.80 14.83
N GLU A 148 4.95 2.37 15.29
CA GLU A 148 5.43 2.55 16.69
C GLU A 148 6.85 2.06 17.02
N LYS A 149 7.53 2.84 17.89
CA LYS A 149 8.51 2.37 18.89
C LYS A 149 7.81 2.16 20.23
N GLY A 150 7.84 0.93 20.77
CA GLY A 150 7.13 0.57 22.02
C GLY A 150 7.00 -0.95 22.22
N SER A 151 6.18 -1.37 23.19
CA SER A 151 5.91 -2.78 23.46
C SER A 151 5.11 -3.44 22.32
N LEU A 152 5.23 -4.76 22.14
CA LEU A 152 4.52 -5.49 21.08
C LEU A 152 2.99 -5.33 21.13
N ALA A 153 2.42 -5.03 22.30
CA ALA A 153 0.97 -4.90 22.49
C ALA A 153 0.42 -3.55 21.97
N ASP A 154 1.27 -2.54 21.82
CA ASP A 154 0.87 -1.20 21.43
C ASP A 154 0.95 -1.00 19.91
N LYS A 155 1.86 -1.72 19.23
CA LYS A 155 2.15 -1.54 17.79
C LYS A 155 0.91 -1.66 16.92
N ASP A 156 0.69 -0.66 16.06
CA ASP A 156 -0.31 -0.78 15.00
C ASP A 156 0.29 -1.58 13.84
N VAL A 157 -0.01 -2.87 13.79
CA VAL A 157 0.47 -3.79 12.76
C VAL A 157 -0.62 -3.98 11.71
N CYS A 158 -0.32 -3.61 10.48
CA CYS A 158 -1.21 -3.73 9.33
C CYS A 158 -0.59 -4.72 8.33
N PRO A 159 -1.05 -5.98 8.27
CA PRO A 159 -0.52 -6.97 7.34
C PRO A 159 -0.77 -6.60 5.88
N VAL A 160 0.27 -6.70 5.06
CA VAL A 160 0.23 -6.38 3.63
C VAL A 160 0.91 -7.47 2.81
N VAL A 161 0.55 -7.55 1.53
CA VAL A 161 1.21 -8.47 0.61
C VAL A 161 2.65 -7.98 0.39
N SER A 162 3.62 -8.86 0.67
CA SER A 162 5.04 -8.61 0.42
C SER A 162 5.34 -8.69 -1.07
N SER A 163 6.10 -7.73 -1.60
CA SER A 163 6.66 -7.82 -2.96
C SER A 163 7.87 -8.78 -3.07
N TYR A 164 8.32 -9.34 -1.94
CA TYR A 164 9.51 -10.18 -1.83
C TYR A 164 9.16 -11.63 -1.50
N PHE A 165 9.80 -12.58 -2.19
CA PHE A 165 9.84 -13.98 -1.77
C PHE A 165 11.20 -14.30 -1.19
N TYR A 166 11.19 -14.91 0.00
CA TYR A 166 12.38 -15.52 0.55
C TYR A 166 12.43 -16.98 0.13
N GLU A 167 13.33 -17.32 -0.78
CA GLU A 167 13.59 -18.72 -1.15
C GLU A 167 14.96 -19.12 -0.59
N ALA A 168 14.98 -20.04 0.38
CA ALA A 168 16.18 -20.39 1.13
C ALA A 168 17.36 -20.89 0.28
N SER A 169 17.09 -21.35 -0.96
CA SER A 169 18.09 -21.84 -1.92
C SER A 169 18.63 -20.77 -2.88
N SER A 170 17.97 -19.61 -3.01
CA SER A 170 18.27 -18.64 -4.07
C SER A 170 18.28 -17.17 -3.60
N GLY A 171 17.98 -16.90 -2.32
CA GLY A 171 17.97 -15.57 -1.74
C GLY A 171 16.63 -14.85 -1.92
N ILE A 172 16.66 -13.52 -1.87
CA ILE A 172 15.48 -12.68 -2.09
C ILE A 172 15.24 -12.59 -3.60
N LYS A 173 14.10 -13.09 -4.06
CA LYS A 173 13.63 -12.89 -5.45
C LYS A 173 12.51 -11.85 -5.47
N TYR A 174 12.67 -10.88 -6.35
CA TYR A 174 11.63 -9.93 -6.70
C TYR A 174 10.69 -10.60 -7.69
N ASN A 175 9.40 -10.66 -7.37
CA ASN A 175 8.40 -11.31 -8.20
C ASN A 175 7.59 -10.26 -8.97
N THR A 176 8.35 -9.37 -9.62
CA THR A 176 7.82 -8.28 -10.43
C THR A 176 7.26 -8.85 -11.72
N CYS A 177 6.01 -8.50 -12.04
CA CYS A 177 5.38 -9.00 -13.26
C CYS A 177 6.05 -8.48 -14.52
N SER A 178 6.63 -7.28 -14.47
CA SER A 178 7.33 -6.65 -15.59
C SER A 178 8.71 -7.25 -15.90
N ASP A 179 9.21 -8.17 -15.07
CA ASP A 179 10.52 -8.80 -15.23
C ASP A 179 10.38 -10.16 -15.92
N GLY A 180 10.75 -10.22 -17.21
CA GLY A 180 10.67 -11.45 -18.01
C GLY A 180 11.63 -12.57 -17.57
N THR A 181 12.47 -12.35 -16.55
CA THR A 181 13.30 -13.40 -15.95
C THR A 181 12.60 -14.12 -14.78
N VAL A 182 11.47 -13.58 -14.30
CA VAL A 182 10.70 -14.13 -13.20
C VAL A 182 9.76 -15.22 -13.70
N THR A 183 9.85 -16.43 -13.13
CA THR A 183 8.91 -17.53 -13.41
C THR A 183 7.98 -17.73 -12.23
N LEU A 184 6.67 -17.54 -12.46
CA LEU A 184 5.62 -17.65 -11.46
C LEU A 184 4.55 -18.66 -11.90
N PRO A 185 3.95 -19.44 -10.98
CA PRO A 185 2.89 -20.38 -11.33
C PRO A 185 1.71 -19.70 -12.05
N GLY A 186 1.35 -20.22 -13.22
CA GLY A 186 0.21 -19.72 -14.01
C GLY A 186 0.36 -18.28 -14.52
N SER A 187 1.58 -17.73 -14.51
CA SER A 187 1.84 -16.32 -14.83
C SER A 187 2.64 -16.16 -16.11
N LEU A 188 2.32 -15.10 -16.85
CA LEU A 188 3.13 -14.55 -17.93
C LEU A 188 3.82 -13.29 -17.41
N THR A 189 5.14 -13.22 -17.56
CA THR A 189 5.98 -12.10 -17.12
C THR A 189 6.71 -11.53 -18.32
N ASP A 190 6.48 -10.26 -18.60
CA ASP A 190 7.10 -9.49 -19.67
C ASP A 190 7.00 -8.00 -19.34
N GLY A 191 7.62 -7.11 -20.14
CA GLY A 191 7.63 -5.67 -19.85
C GLY A 191 6.24 -5.00 -19.71
N ASN A 192 5.15 -5.64 -20.15
CA ASN A 192 3.78 -5.12 -20.10
C ASN A 192 2.87 -5.94 -19.15
N SER A 193 3.44 -6.83 -18.34
CA SER A 193 2.68 -7.71 -17.49
C SER A 193 2.37 -7.07 -16.14
N TRP A 194 1.14 -7.26 -15.68
CA TRP A 194 0.62 -6.79 -14.40
C TRP A 194 0.01 -7.94 -13.62
N CYS A 195 -0.04 -7.79 -12.30
CA CYS A 195 -0.69 -8.75 -11.42
C CYS A 195 -2.21 -8.56 -11.44
N LEU A 196 -2.91 -9.62 -11.84
CA LEU A 196 -4.36 -9.70 -11.84
C LEU A 196 -4.83 -10.70 -10.79
N ASP A 197 -5.92 -10.35 -10.12
CA ASP A 197 -6.59 -11.26 -9.19
C ASP A 197 -7.13 -12.44 -9.99
N ALA A 198 -6.86 -13.65 -9.53
CA ALA A 198 -7.24 -14.89 -10.18
C ALA A 198 -7.72 -15.90 -9.13
N GLU A 199 -8.30 -17.02 -9.57
CA GLU A 199 -8.58 -18.14 -8.69
C GLU A 199 -8.15 -19.42 -9.40
N LEU A 200 -6.98 -19.92 -9.04
CA LEU A 200 -6.46 -21.18 -9.54
C LEU A 200 -6.44 -22.20 -8.39
N VAL A 201 -7.13 -23.32 -8.62
CA VAL A 201 -7.13 -24.46 -7.69
C VAL A 201 -5.74 -25.08 -7.71
N ALA A 202 -5.14 -25.28 -6.53
CA ALA A 202 -3.81 -25.84 -6.43
C ALA A 202 -3.73 -27.25 -7.05
N THR A 203 -2.64 -27.52 -7.75
CA THR A 203 -2.23 -28.89 -8.10
C THR A 203 -1.70 -29.59 -6.84
N GLU A 204 -1.94 -30.90 -6.68
CA GLU A 204 -1.57 -31.73 -5.51
C GLU A 204 -0.05 -31.88 -5.21
N ASP A 205 0.77 -30.93 -5.65
CA ASP A 205 2.21 -30.93 -5.42
C ASP A 205 2.54 -30.13 -4.16
N ASN A 206 2.94 -30.83 -3.09
CA ASN A 206 3.32 -30.28 -1.77
C ASN A 206 4.51 -29.28 -1.82
N ARG A 207 5.16 -29.09 -2.97
CA ARG A 207 6.24 -28.12 -3.18
C ARG A 207 5.78 -26.79 -3.78
N LYS A 208 4.49 -26.63 -4.10
CA LYS A 208 3.90 -25.43 -4.73
C LYS A 208 3.00 -24.66 -3.75
N PRO A 209 2.75 -23.36 -3.98
CA PRO A 209 1.81 -22.58 -3.17
C PRO A 209 0.45 -23.29 -3.09
N LYS A 210 -0.11 -23.36 -1.87
CA LYS A 210 -1.36 -24.09 -1.57
C LYS A 210 -2.59 -23.48 -2.26
N SER A 211 -2.50 -22.24 -2.73
CA SER A 211 -3.51 -21.54 -3.52
C SER A 211 -2.87 -20.39 -4.29
N VAL A 212 -3.33 -20.14 -5.51
CA VAL A 212 -2.88 -19.00 -6.33
C VAL A 212 -4.08 -18.10 -6.58
N LYS A 213 -4.03 -16.91 -5.98
CA LYS A 213 -5.05 -15.86 -6.09
C LYS A 213 -4.58 -14.61 -6.86
N GLY A 214 -3.34 -14.60 -7.31
CA GLY A 214 -2.77 -13.54 -8.13
C GLY A 214 -1.78 -14.13 -9.13
N VAL A 215 -1.89 -13.70 -10.38
CA VAL A 215 -1.00 -14.10 -11.48
C VAL A 215 -0.58 -12.89 -12.29
N CYS A 216 0.61 -12.94 -12.87
CA CYS A 216 1.01 -11.95 -13.87
C CYS A 216 0.37 -12.29 -15.21
N ALA A 217 -0.17 -11.28 -15.89
CA ALA A 217 -0.69 -11.39 -17.24
C ALA A 217 -0.33 -10.13 -18.03
N GLN A 218 -0.08 -10.30 -19.33
CA GLN A 218 0.16 -9.18 -20.23
C GLN A 218 -1.10 -8.30 -20.31
N VAL A 219 -0.92 -6.99 -20.12
CA VAL A 219 -2.01 -6.01 -20.22
C VAL A 219 -1.79 -5.14 -21.45
N LEU A 220 -2.87 -4.89 -22.18
CA LEU A 220 -2.94 -3.89 -23.24
C LEU A 220 -3.87 -2.77 -22.76
N CYS A 221 -3.33 -1.57 -22.62
CA CYS A 221 -4.11 -0.36 -22.35
C CYS A 221 -4.37 0.35 -23.68
N GLU A 222 -5.64 0.57 -24.03
CA GLU A 222 -6.07 1.31 -25.22
C GLU A 222 -6.26 2.81 -24.95
#